data_AF-A0A538N9T2-F1
#
_entry.id   AF-A0A538N9T2-F1
#
_cell.length_a   1.000
_cell.length_b   1.000
_cell.length_c   1.000
_cell.angle_alpha   90.00
_cell.angle_beta   90.00
_cell.angle_gamma   90.00
#
_symmetry.space_group_name_H-M   'P 1'
#
loop_
_entity.id
_entity.type
_entity.pdbx_description
1 polymer ?
#
loop_
_entity_poly.entity_id
_entity_poly.type
_entity_poly.pdbx_seq_one_letter_code
_entity_poly.pdbx_strand_id
1 'polypeptide(L)'
;MTARSVCAPAPAGLVRVGVTSVSNSSNKAVTVNCPTNKTALGIGYDVFNGWGEVLVNQVVPNGGPGVASTSVTISAYEDDAYAASWQLKGYLVCADPIAGQQVIRGTVLSTSAGPAAVNATCPTGQTATGGSASIAPVTSGMEGEYAVDSVLPFDLTAGTSVPDNVQAIAYQEDPYPDS
;
A
#
# COMPACT_ATOMS: atom_id res chain seq x y z
N MET A 1 5.15 19.82 -5.68
CA MET A 1 4.19 18.85 -5.10
C MET A 1 2.77 19.31 -5.43
N THR A 2 1.92 18.40 -5.90
CA THR A 2 0.48 18.67 -6.11
C THR A 2 -0.31 17.58 -5.40
N ALA A 3 -1.12 17.95 -4.42
CA ALA A 3 -2.05 17.02 -3.77
C ALA A 3 -3.38 16.96 -4.56
N ARG A 4 -3.97 15.77 -4.66
CA ARG A 4 -5.29 15.54 -5.29
C ARG A 4 -6.15 14.70 -4.34
N SER A 5 -7.46 14.89 -4.41
CA SER A 5 -8.43 14.09 -3.64
C SER A 5 -9.59 13.68 -4.53
N VAL A 6 -10.19 12.54 -4.22
CA VAL A 6 -11.45 12.08 -4.79
C VAL A 6 -12.51 12.24 -3.71
N CYS A 7 -13.57 12.99 -4.00
CA CYS A 7 -14.54 13.42 -2.99
C CYS A 7 -15.91 12.76 -3.20
N ALA A 8 -16.54 12.38 -2.09
CA ALA A 8 -17.92 11.92 -2.02
C ALA A 8 -18.52 12.32 -0.65
N PRO A 9 -19.86 12.30 -0.48
CA PRO A 9 -20.46 12.40 0.85
C PRO A 9 -19.91 11.35 1.81
N ALA A 10 -19.80 11.70 3.10
CA ALA A 10 -19.31 10.76 4.10
C ALA A 10 -20.26 9.54 4.21
N PRO A 11 -19.76 8.31 4.05
CA PRO A 11 -20.56 7.11 4.27
C PRO A 11 -20.91 6.96 5.76
N ALA A 12 -21.92 6.14 6.04
CA ALA A 12 -22.34 5.84 7.40
C ALA A 12 -21.17 5.29 8.23
N GLY A 13 -21.05 5.80 9.45
CA GLY A 13 -20.06 5.31 10.41
C GLY A 13 -18.60 5.60 10.02
N LEU A 14 -18.33 6.60 9.16
CA LEU A 14 -16.98 6.99 8.77
C LEU A 14 -16.11 7.36 10.00
N VAL A 15 -14.91 6.78 10.07
CA VAL A 15 -13.92 7.05 11.12
C VAL A 15 -12.51 6.86 10.56
N ARG A 16 -11.55 7.64 11.06
CA ARG A 16 -10.12 7.43 10.79
C ARG A 16 -9.45 6.91 12.05
N VAL A 17 -8.62 5.89 11.88
CA VAL A 17 -7.80 5.27 12.92
C VAL A 17 -6.34 5.24 12.47
N GLY A 18 -5.42 5.10 13.41
CA GLY A 18 -4.00 4.98 13.09
C GLY A 18 -3.18 4.45 14.25
N VAL A 19 -2.03 3.87 13.92
CA VAL A 19 -1.08 3.27 14.87
C VAL A 19 0.31 3.76 14.51
N THR A 20 1.08 4.16 15.52
CA THR A 20 2.46 4.63 15.37
C THR A 20 3.40 3.65 16.05
N SER A 21 4.49 3.30 15.37
CA SER A 21 5.56 2.48 15.91
C SER A 21 6.38 3.22 16.97
N VAL A 22 7.21 2.47 17.69
CA VAL A 22 8.31 3.05 18.47
C VAL A 22 9.33 3.75 17.56
N SER A 23 10.03 4.73 18.14
CA SER A 23 11.13 5.46 17.48
C SER A 23 12.46 4.78 17.78
N ASN A 24 13.06 4.19 16.75
CA ASN A 24 14.37 3.51 16.75
C ASN A 24 14.81 3.24 15.30
N SER A 25 15.98 2.65 15.09
CA SER A 25 16.53 2.27 13.78
C SER A 25 16.27 0.80 13.40
N SER A 26 15.22 0.20 13.95
CA SER A 26 14.82 -1.16 13.57
C SER A 26 13.74 -1.10 12.50
N ASN A 27 13.74 -2.07 11.58
CA ASN A 27 12.64 -2.34 10.66
C ASN A 27 11.31 -2.38 11.41
N LYS A 28 10.25 -1.87 10.78
CA LYS A 28 8.96 -1.64 11.46
C LYS A 28 7.84 -2.29 10.70
N ALA A 29 6.94 -2.91 11.44
CA ALA A 29 5.63 -3.29 10.98
C ALA A 29 4.58 -2.73 11.94
N VAL A 30 3.55 -2.09 11.39
CA VAL A 30 2.37 -1.64 12.14
C VAL A 30 1.14 -2.29 11.56
N THR A 31 0.23 -2.75 12.43
CA THR A 31 -1.09 -3.22 12.01
C THR A 31 -2.14 -2.25 12.53
N VAL A 32 -2.93 -1.69 11.62
CA VAL A 32 -4.05 -0.81 11.93
C VAL A 32 -5.33 -1.60 11.73
N ASN A 33 -6.21 -1.58 12.73
CA ASN A 33 -7.49 -2.28 12.69
C ASN A 33 -8.63 -1.27 12.63
N CYS A 34 -9.60 -1.51 11.75
CA CYS A 34 -10.88 -0.83 11.83
C CYS A 34 -11.60 -1.21 13.13
N PRO A 35 -12.42 -0.30 13.69
CA PRO A 35 -13.29 -0.65 14.81
C PRO A 35 -14.22 -1.82 14.47
N THR A 36 -14.76 -2.48 15.49
CA THR A 36 -15.70 -3.60 15.33
C THR A 36 -16.83 -3.24 14.38
N ASN A 37 -17.18 -4.18 13.49
CA ASN A 37 -18.21 -4.04 12.45
C ASN A 37 -17.95 -2.96 11.40
N LYS A 38 -16.70 -2.55 11.18
CA LYS A 38 -16.33 -1.62 10.11
C LYS A 38 -15.34 -2.23 9.13
N THR A 39 -15.36 -1.74 7.91
CA THR A 39 -14.43 -2.14 6.84
C THR A 39 -13.61 -0.94 6.37
N ALA A 40 -12.41 -1.22 5.87
CA ALA A 40 -11.46 -0.22 5.40
C ALA A 40 -11.88 0.32 4.03
N LEU A 41 -11.93 1.64 3.87
CA LEU A 41 -12.17 2.35 2.61
C LEU A 41 -10.91 3.00 2.03
N GLY A 42 -9.96 3.35 2.90
CA GLY A 42 -8.73 4.01 2.51
C GLY A 42 -7.58 3.61 3.42
N ILE A 43 -6.40 3.54 2.84
CA ILE A 43 -5.15 3.18 3.50
C ILE A 43 -4.17 4.34 3.29
N GLY A 44 -3.37 4.63 4.30
CA GLY A 44 -2.27 5.58 4.17
C GLY A 44 -1.19 5.29 5.18
N TYR A 45 -0.02 5.88 4.96
CA TYR A 45 1.10 5.80 5.89
C TYR A 45 1.87 7.11 5.92
N ASP A 46 2.74 7.24 6.92
CA ASP A 46 3.68 8.33 7.09
C ASP A 46 4.97 7.77 7.71
N VAL A 47 6.11 8.24 7.22
CA VAL A 47 7.43 7.87 7.70
C VAL A 47 8.10 9.10 8.29
N PHE A 48 8.22 9.14 9.60
CA PHE A 48 8.83 10.25 10.33
C PHE A 48 10.33 10.03 10.45
N ASN A 49 11.12 11.04 10.07
CA ASN A 49 12.57 11.03 10.12
C ASN A 49 13.23 9.88 9.33
N GLY A 50 12.57 9.33 8.31
CA GLY A 50 13.21 8.37 7.40
C GLY A 50 14.00 9.04 6.27
N TRP A 51 13.60 10.25 5.86
CA TRP A 51 14.34 11.15 4.95
C TRP A 51 14.88 10.55 3.63
N GLY A 52 14.24 9.50 3.10
CA GLY A 52 14.68 8.81 1.88
C GLY A 52 15.41 7.49 2.15
N GLU A 53 15.90 7.29 3.37
CA GLU A 53 16.65 6.11 3.82
C GLU A 53 15.72 4.97 4.28
N VAL A 54 14.40 5.14 4.12
CA VAL A 54 13.40 4.18 4.60
C VAL A 54 12.33 3.98 3.54
N LEU A 55 12.20 2.75 3.07
CA LEU A 55 11.22 2.35 2.08
C LEU A 55 10.04 1.62 2.72
N VAL A 56 8.84 1.92 2.23
CA VAL A 56 7.61 1.22 2.62
C VAL A 56 7.31 0.13 1.61
N ASN A 57 7.86 -1.05 1.83
CA ASN A 57 7.80 -2.13 0.85
C ASN A 57 6.47 -2.89 0.91
N GLN A 58 5.74 -2.85 2.02
CA GLN A 58 4.52 -3.64 2.17
C GLN A 58 3.38 -2.81 2.72
N VAL A 59 2.31 -2.70 1.95
CA VAL A 59 1.02 -2.14 2.39
C VAL A 59 -0.06 -3.18 2.06
N VAL A 60 -0.33 -4.08 3.01
CA VAL A 60 -1.14 -5.27 2.78
C VAL A 60 -2.45 -5.21 3.58
N PRO A 61 -3.58 -4.85 2.95
CA PRO A 61 -4.89 -5.04 3.57
C PRO A 61 -5.18 -6.54 3.74
N ASN A 62 -5.83 -6.90 4.84
CA ASN A 62 -6.42 -8.23 4.98
C ASN A 62 -7.66 -8.39 4.07
N GLY A 63 -8.27 -9.56 4.09
CA GLY A 63 -9.43 -9.88 3.25
C GLY A 63 -9.03 -10.65 2.00
N GLY A 64 -9.86 -10.58 0.97
CA GLY A 64 -9.66 -11.31 -0.29
C GLY A 64 -10.89 -11.28 -1.17
N PRO A 65 -10.98 -12.14 -2.20
CA PRO A 65 -12.17 -12.27 -3.03
C PRO A 65 -13.42 -12.53 -2.17
N GLY A 66 -14.44 -11.67 -2.33
CA GLY A 66 -15.67 -11.71 -1.54
C GLY A 66 -15.54 -11.28 -0.07
N VAL A 67 -14.37 -10.85 0.39
CA VAL A 67 -14.12 -10.46 1.79
C VAL A 67 -13.52 -9.06 1.86
N ALA A 68 -14.26 -8.13 2.45
CA ALA A 68 -13.80 -6.77 2.70
C ALA A 68 -12.62 -6.75 3.69
N SER A 69 -11.75 -5.75 3.53
CA SER A 69 -10.67 -5.52 4.49
C SER A 69 -11.19 -4.88 5.77
N THR A 70 -10.66 -5.30 6.90
CA THR A 70 -10.90 -4.74 8.25
C THR A 70 -9.60 -4.30 8.93
N SER A 71 -8.44 -4.60 8.34
CA SER A 71 -7.13 -4.22 8.87
C SER A 71 -6.11 -4.09 7.74
N VAL A 72 -5.05 -3.34 7.99
CA VAL A 72 -3.88 -3.27 7.11
C VAL A 72 -2.62 -3.49 7.93
N THR A 73 -1.70 -4.28 7.39
CA THR A 73 -0.32 -4.37 7.89
C THR A 73 0.58 -3.58 6.94
N ILE A 74 1.35 -2.66 7.52
CA ILE A 74 2.29 -1.82 6.79
C ILE A 74 3.68 -2.08 7.35
N SER A 75 4.61 -2.43 6.46
CA SER A 75 6.01 -2.68 6.82
C SER A 75 6.92 -1.72 6.08
N ALA A 76 7.93 -1.22 6.79
CA ALA A 76 8.96 -0.35 6.28
C ALA A 76 10.34 -0.81 6.76
N TYR A 77 11.34 -0.58 5.92
CA TYR A 77 12.69 -1.07 6.05
C TYR A 77 13.64 0.08 5.77
N GLU A 78 14.76 0.12 6.46
CA GLU A 78 15.85 0.99 6.04
C GLU A 78 16.39 0.44 4.71
N ASP A 79 16.68 1.33 3.76
CA ASP A 79 17.31 0.97 2.49
C ASP A 79 18.73 0.48 2.77
N ASP A 80 19.50 1.36 3.42
CA ASP A 80 20.81 1.08 4.01
C ASP A 80 20.81 1.30 5.53
N ALA A 81 21.91 0.93 6.19
CA ALA A 81 22.07 1.14 7.63
C ALA A 81 21.91 2.63 8.00
N TYR A 82 20.80 2.98 8.64
CA TYR A 82 20.48 4.36 8.95
C TYR A 82 20.76 4.70 10.42
N ALA A 83 21.60 5.70 10.64
CA ALA A 83 22.10 6.04 11.98
C ALA A 83 21.04 6.71 12.88
N ALA A 84 19.97 7.28 12.33
CA ALA A 84 18.96 7.99 13.10
C ALA A 84 17.73 7.12 13.42
N SER A 85 16.98 7.54 14.44
CA SER A 85 15.72 6.87 14.79
C SER A 85 14.56 7.44 13.99
N TRP A 86 13.72 6.55 13.47
CA TRP A 86 12.55 6.90 12.67
C TRP A 86 11.29 6.24 13.22
N GLN A 87 10.11 6.65 12.73
CA GLN A 87 8.82 6.04 13.06
C GLN A 87 7.98 5.78 11.83
N LEU A 88 7.25 4.67 11.84
CA LEU A 88 6.20 4.37 10.88
C LEU A 88 4.85 4.63 11.52
N LYS A 89 3.97 5.30 10.79
CA LYS A 89 2.57 5.45 11.17
C LYS A 89 1.66 5.00 10.06
N GLY A 90 0.80 4.04 10.38
CA GLY A 90 -0.25 3.58 9.48
C GLY A 90 -1.58 4.25 9.77
N TYR A 91 -2.42 4.34 8.76
CA TYR A 91 -3.77 4.87 8.84
C TYR A 91 -4.76 3.98 8.10
N LEU A 92 -5.97 3.90 8.65
CA LEU A 92 -7.15 3.45 7.93
C LEU A 92 -8.25 4.50 8.02
N VAL A 93 -8.94 4.69 6.91
CA VAL A 93 -10.28 5.27 6.88
C VAL A 93 -11.24 4.09 6.83
N CYS A 94 -12.16 3.99 7.79
CA CYS A 94 -13.11 2.90 7.92
C CYS A 94 -14.54 3.44 7.90
N ALA A 95 -15.49 2.63 7.47
CA ALA A 95 -16.91 2.95 7.51
C ALA A 95 -17.73 1.69 7.79
N ASP A 96 -19.05 1.83 7.85
CA ASP A 96 -19.95 0.67 7.87
C ASP A 96 -19.78 -0.15 6.58
N PRO A 97 -19.95 -1.48 6.61
CA PRO A 97 -19.60 -2.34 5.48
C PRO A 97 -20.35 -1.97 4.21
N ILE A 98 -19.59 -1.79 3.12
CA ILE A 98 -20.15 -1.54 1.79
C ILE A 98 -20.43 -2.89 1.11
N ALA A 99 -21.66 -3.08 0.64
CA ALA A 99 -22.06 -4.30 -0.03
C ALA A 99 -21.16 -4.60 -1.25
N GLY A 100 -20.64 -5.83 -1.32
CA GLY A 100 -19.77 -6.28 -2.41
C GLY A 100 -18.32 -5.81 -2.32
N GLN A 101 -17.92 -5.08 -1.27
CA GLN A 101 -16.53 -4.71 -1.05
C GLN A 101 -15.66 -5.96 -0.86
N GLN A 102 -14.50 -5.97 -1.51
CA GLN A 102 -13.53 -7.07 -1.47
C GLN A 102 -12.11 -6.58 -1.75
N VAL A 103 -11.13 -7.44 -1.52
CA VAL A 103 -9.72 -7.17 -1.86
C VAL A 103 -9.30 -8.12 -2.97
N ILE A 104 -8.78 -7.58 -4.06
CA ILE A 104 -8.21 -8.34 -5.17
C ILE A 104 -6.71 -8.07 -5.25
N ARG A 105 -5.94 -9.10 -5.60
CA ARG A 105 -4.48 -9.05 -5.74
C ARG A 105 -4.07 -9.55 -7.11
N GLY A 106 -3.12 -8.84 -7.73
CA GLY A 106 -2.27 -9.35 -8.79
C GLY A 106 -0.89 -9.73 -8.25
N THR A 107 -0.13 -10.56 -8.96
CA THR A 107 1.28 -10.81 -8.62
C THR A 107 2.10 -10.96 -9.89
N VAL A 108 3.30 -10.39 -9.86
CA VAL A 108 4.34 -10.59 -10.86
C VAL A 108 5.61 -11.02 -10.12
N LEU A 109 6.38 -11.90 -10.74
CA LEU A 109 7.75 -12.20 -10.33
C LEU A 109 8.67 -11.52 -11.34
N SER A 110 9.63 -10.74 -10.84
CA SER A 110 10.65 -10.10 -11.66
C SER A 110 12.03 -10.48 -11.13
N THR A 111 12.95 -10.76 -12.04
CA THR A 111 14.38 -10.91 -11.75
C THR A 111 15.19 -9.73 -12.31
N SER A 112 14.50 -8.73 -12.87
CA SER A 112 15.11 -7.51 -13.40
C SER A 112 15.19 -6.46 -12.31
N ALA A 113 16.29 -5.71 -12.30
CA ALA A 113 16.42 -4.49 -11.49
C ALA A 113 15.52 -3.34 -12.00
N GLY A 114 15.16 -3.38 -13.30
CA GLY A 114 14.26 -2.41 -13.90
C GLY A 114 12.80 -2.56 -13.46
N PRO A 115 11.92 -1.63 -13.88
CA PRO A 115 10.54 -1.59 -13.43
C PRO A 115 9.76 -2.85 -13.81
N ALA A 116 9.01 -3.38 -12.85
CA ALA A 116 8.04 -4.45 -13.03
C ALA A 116 6.64 -3.92 -12.72
N ALA A 117 5.70 -4.21 -13.61
CA ALA A 117 4.31 -3.78 -13.47
C ALA A 117 3.38 -4.99 -13.25
N VAL A 118 2.35 -4.80 -12.42
CA VAL A 118 1.31 -5.80 -12.19
C VAL A 118 -0.05 -5.13 -12.02
N ASN A 119 -1.09 -5.79 -12.52
CA ASN A 119 -2.48 -5.34 -12.39
C ASN A 119 -3.22 -6.20 -11.38
N ALA A 120 -4.03 -5.55 -10.53
CA ALA A 120 -5.09 -6.20 -9.76
C ALA A 120 -6.44 -5.73 -10.34
N THR A 121 -7.17 -6.64 -10.98
CA THR A 121 -8.42 -6.33 -11.70
C THR A 121 -9.63 -6.75 -10.88
N CYS A 122 -10.52 -5.81 -10.60
CA CYS A 122 -11.79 -6.06 -9.91
C CYS A 122 -12.72 -6.93 -10.77
N PRO A 123 -13.62 -7.73 -10.16
CA PRO A 123 -14.63 -8.47 -10.92
C PRO A 123 -15.55 -7.55 -11.74
N THR A 124 -16.17 -8.10 -12.79
CA THR A 124 -17.07 -7.35 -13.67
C THR A 124 -18.12 -6.57 -12.88
N GLY A 125 -18.28 -5.28 -13.21
CA GLY A 125 -19.23 -4.38 -12.56
C GLY A 125 -18.73 -3.78 -11.24
N GLN A 126 -17.50 -4.07 -10.82
CA GLN A 126 -16.85 -3.40 -9.70
C GLN A 126 -15.82 -2.36 -10.17
N THR A 127 -15.54 -1.41 -9.28
CA THR A 127 -14.63 -0.29 -9.49
C THR A 127 -13.52 -0.35 -8.48
N ALA A 128 -12.29 -0.10 -8.91
CA ALA A 128 -11.17 0.10 -8.03
C ALA A 128 -11.29 1.46 -7.33
N THR A 129 -11.70 1.46 -6.07
CA THR A 129 -11.85 2.68 -5.26
C THR A 129 -10.59 3.05 -4.47
N GLY A 130 -9.57 2.19 -4.51
CA GLY A 130 -8.31 2.37 -3.81
C GLY A 130 -7.33 1.26 -4.20
N GLY A 131 -6.06 1.47 -3.88
CA GLY A 131 -5.00 0.52 -4.20
C GLY A 131 -3.88 0.59 -3.17
N SER A 132 -3.15 -0.50 -3.05
CA SER A 132 -1.90 -0.59 -2.32
C SER A 132 -0.98 -1.56 -3.04
N ALA A 133 0.29 -1.60 -2.65
CA ALA A 133 1.26 -2.53 -3.20
C ALA A 133 2.07 -3.17 -2.08
N SER A 134 2.60 -4.35 -2.38
CA SER A 134 3.53 -5.03 -1.50
C SER A 134 4.58 -5.75 -2.32
N ILE A 135 5.83 -5.58 -1.94
CA ILE A 135 6.99 -6.27 -2.47
C ILE A 135 7.39 -7.33 -1.45
N ALA A 136 7.58 -8.55 -1.94
CA ALA A 136 8.06 -9.68 -1.16
C ALA A 136 9.32 -10.21 -1.84
N PRO A 137 10.51 -9.77 -1.40
CA PRO A 137 11.76 -10.28 -1.93
C PRO A 137 11.84 -11.79 -1.69
N VAL A 138 12.33 -12.53 -2.69
CA VAL A 138 12.57 -13.98 -2.56
C VAL A 138 13.92 -14.30 -1.94
N THR A 139 14.77 -13.29 -1.76
CA THR A 139 16.08 -13.35 -1.12
C THR A 139 16.03 -12.55 0.19
N SER A 140 16.42 -13.18 1.29
CA SER A 140 16.50 -12.51 2.59
C SER A 140 17.54 -11.39 2.58
N GLY A 141 17.23 -10.25 3.19
CA GLY A 141 18.12 -9.09 3.25
C GLY A 141 18.02 -8.18 2.03
N MET A 142 17.06 -8.42 1.14
CA MET A 142 16.71 -7.49 0.06
C MET A 142 15.44 -6.68 0.41
N GLU A 143 14.93 -6.79 1.64
CA GLU A 143 13.93 -5.88 2.16
C GLU A 143 14.59 -4.52 2.41
N GLY A 144 14.05 -3.45 1.83
CA GLY A 144 14.74 -2.15 1.81
C GLY A 144 15.23 -1.76 0.43
N GLU A 145 15.60 -2.72 -0.42
CA GLU A 145 16.23 -2.50 -1.73
C GLU A 145 15.26 -2.26 -2.90
N TYR A 146 13.96 -2.21 -2.62
CA TYR A 146 12.94 -2.11 -3.66
C TYR A 146 11.88 -1.08 -3.30
N ALA A 147 11.68 -0.11 -4.18
CA ALA A 147 10.66 0.90 -4.04
C ALA A 147 9.42 0.56 -4.88
N VAL A 148 8.27 0.93 -4.32
CA VAL A 148 7.04 1.09 -5.11
C VAL A 148 7.07 2.49 -5.72
N ASP A 149 7.20 2.55 -7.04
CA ASP A 149 7.15 3.81 -7.79
C ASP A 149 5.74 4.41 -7.79
N SER A 150 4.76 3.58 -8.16
CA SER A 150 3.41 4.04 -8.38
C SER A 150 2.36 2.98 -8.08
N VAL A 151 1.23 3.44 -7.56
CA VAL A 151 0.00 2.67 -7.38
C VAL A 151 -1.13 3.53 -7.90
N LEU A 152 -1.58 3.24 -9.11
CA LEU A 152 -2.52 4.09 -9.84
C LEU A 152 -3.79 3.30 -10.19
N PRO A 153 -4.99 3.89 -10.03
CA PRO A 153 -6.15 3.38 -10.75
C PRO A 153 -5.84 3.49 -12.25
N PHE A 154 -6.01 2.39 -12.96
CA PHE A 154 -5.75 2.29 -14.38
C PHE A 154 -7.04 1.85 -15.09
N ASP A 155 -7.13 2.16 -16.37
CA ASP A 155 -8.20 1.69 -17.24
C ASP A 155 -7.55 0.81 -18.31
N LEU A 156 -7.84 -0.50 -18.29
CA LEU A 156 -7.31 -1.43 -19.30
C LEU A 156 -7.81 -1.08 -20.72
N THR A 157 -8.88 -0.30 -20.83
CA THR A 157 -9.50 0.17 -22.08
C THR A 157 -9.49 1.70 -22.14
N ALA A 158 -8.43 2.31 -22.65
CA ALA A 158 -8.32 3.77 -22.75
C ALA A 158 -9.59 4.44 -23.32
N GLY A 159 -10.42 5.04 -22.45
CA GLY A 159 -11.59 5.83 -22.85
C GLY A 159 -12.81 5.66 -21.95
N THR A 160 -13.08 6.65 -21.10
CA THR A 160 -14.37 6.88 -20.39
C THR A 160 -14.91 5.77 -19.48
N SER A 161 -14.19 4.67 -19.28
CA SER A 161 -14.65 3.60 -18.41
C SER A 161 -14.23 3.84 -16.96
N VAL A 162 -15.03 3.34 -16.04
CA VAL A 162 -14.77 3.46 -14.61
C VAL A 162 -13.58 2.55 -14.28
N PRO A 163 -12.51 3.03 -13.62
CA PRO A 163 -11.31 2.23 -13.42
C PRO A 163 -11.65 0.94 -12.69
N ASP A 164 -11.45 -0.18 -13.34
CA ASP A 164 -11.72 -1.52 -12.82
C ASP A 164 -10.45 -2.20 -12.30
N ASN A 165 -9.29 -1.54 -12.41
CA ASN A 165 -8.03 -2.10 -11.94
C ASN A 165 -7.12 -1.06 -11.27
N VAL A 166 -6.22 -1.58 -10.45
CA VAL A 166 -5.05 -0.85 -9.95
C VAL A 166 -3.82 -1.44 -10.64
N GLN A 167 -2.96 -0.58 -11.16
CA GLN A 167 -1.61 -0.97 -11.58
C GLN A 167 -0.62 -0.52 -10.51
N ALA A 168 0.25 -1.45 -10.11
CA ALA A 168 1.40 -1.15 -9.28
C ALA A 168 2.68 -1.33 -10.11
N ILE A 169 3.62 -0.39 -9.98
CA ILE A 169 4.95 -0.46 -10.55
C ILE A 169 5.96 -0.40 -9.40
N ALA A 170 6.94 -1.29 -9.44
CA ALA A 170 8.04 -1.33 -8.49
C ALA A 170 9.36 -1.56 -9.23
N TYR A 171 10.47 -1.15 -8.64
CA TYR A 171 11.82 -1.31 -9.17
C TYR A 171 12.81 -1.56 -8.02
N GLN A 172 14.03 -1.97 -8.36
CA GLN A 172 15.12 -2.07 -7.40
C GLN A 172 15.77 -0.69 -7.23
N GLU A 173 15.78 -0.18 -6.00
CA GLU A 173 16.58 1.00 -5.66
C GLU A 173 18.07 0.63 -5.77
N ASP A 174 18.89 1.59 -6.21
CA ASP A 174 20.34 1.43 -6.38
C ASP A 174 20.79 0.11 -7.04
N PRO A 175 20.44 -0.11 -8.32
CA PRO A 175 20.81 -1.33 -9.05
C PRO A 175 22.32 -1.45 -9.33
N TYR A 176 23.12 -0.47 -8.90
CA TYR A 176 24.57 -0.46 -8.93
C TYR A 176 25.10 -0.32 -7.50
N PRO A 177 26.01 -1.19 -7.04
CA PRO A 177 26.60 -1.05 -5.71
C PRO A 177 27.36 0.27 -5.62
N ASP A 178 27.15 0.99 -4.53
CA ASP A 178 27.93 2.17 -4.18
C ASP A 178 29.42 1.82 -4.14
N SER A 179 30.19 2.59 -4.92
CA SER A 179 31.65 2.44 -5.08
C SER A 179 32.44 3.02 -3.91
#